data_AF-A0A483AJP2-F1
#
_entry.id   AF-A0A483AJP2-F1
#
_cell.length_a   1.000
_cell.length_b   1.000
_cell.length_c   1.000
_cell.angle_alpha   90.00
_cell.angle_beta   90.00
_cell.angle_gamma   90.00
#
_symmetry.space_group_name_H-M   'P 1'
#
loop_
_entity.id
_entity.type
_entity.pdbx_description
1 polymer ?
#
loop_
_entity_poly.entity_id
_entity_poly.type
_entity_poly.pdbx_seq_one_letter_code
_entity_poly.pdbx_strand_id
1 'polypeptide(L)'
;MIKISKIYQEKNGAVELKADVSADTIWVSKKQIAQIFEVMPQNITIHLKQIFIDKELEEKATCKDSLQVQKEGNREVKGNIRKYNLDVIIAIGYQVNSVLGIKFRIWATKTLKQHITKDYTINPNRIVQNYQALQAKFKVEQA
;
A
#
# COMPACT_ATOMS: atom_id res chain seq x y z
N MET A 1 17.81 8.18 0.65
CA MET A 1 16.96 8.63 1.77
C MET A 1 15.61 7.94 1.62
N ILE A 2 15.28 6.98 2.49
CA ILE A 2 14.03 6.20 2.40
C ILE A 2 12.88 7.12 2.79
N LYS A 3 11.96 7.38 1.86
CA LYS A 3 10.78 8.22 2.10
C LYS A 3 9.67 7.34 2.67
N ILE A 4 9.06 7.72 3.78
CA ILE A 4 7.99 6.94 4.42
C ILE A 4 6.65 7.44 3.89
N SER A 5 5.79 6.56 3.36
CA SER A 5 4.45 6.92 2.88
C SER A 5 3.37 6.28 3.73
N LYS A 6 2.52 7.10 4.35
CA LYS A 6 1.37 6.63 5.11
C LYS A 6 0.21 6.41 4.14
N ILE A 7 -0.22 5.15 3.95
CA ILE A 7 -1.37 4.81 3.08
C ILE A 7 -2.69 4.99 3.84
N TYR A 8 -2.68 4.70 5.15
CA TYR A 8 -3.86 4.77 6.00
C TYR A 8 -3.51 5.39 7.36
N GLN A 9 -4.33 6.33 7.82
CA GLN A 9 -4.14 7.03 9.09
C GLN A 9 -5.38 6.87 9.97
N GLU A 10 -5.27 6.09 11.05
CA GLU A 10 -6.18 6.18 12.18
C GLU A 10 -5.64 7.16 13.24
N LYS A 11 -6.52 7.68 14.11
CA LYS A 11 -6.18 8.52 15.26
C LYS A 11 -5.19 7.87 16.24
N ASN A 12 -5.02 6.54 16.24
CA ASN A 12 -4.16 5.79 17.17
C ASN A 12 -3.17 4.82 16.52
N GLY A 13 -3.00 4.86 15.19
CA GLY A 13 -2.13 3.92 14.50
C GLY A 13 -2.15 4.19 13.00
N ALA A 14 -1.20 4.98 12.53
CA ALA A 14 -0.91 5.00 11.10
C ALA A 14 -0.33 3.63 10.76
N VAL A 15 -0.91 2.94 9.78
CA VAL A 15 -0.21 1.79 9.21
C VAL A 15 0.92 2.35 8.35
N GLU A 16 2.14 2.31 8.90
CA GLU A 16 3.33 2.84 8.27
C GLU A 16 3.82 1.88 7.19
N LEU A 17 3.60 2.24 5.93
CA LEU A 17 4.14 1.50 4.80
C LEU A 17 5.40 2.19 4.31
N LYS A 18 6.54 1.55 4.56
CA LYS A 18 7.82 1.95 3.99
C LYS A 18 7.74 1.66 2.49
N ALA A 19 7.65 2.70 1.68
CA ALA A 19 7.54 2.60 0.23
C ALA A 19 8.56 3.52 -0.43
N ASP A 20 9.22 3.04 -1.49
CA ASP A 20 10.14 3.88 -2.25
C ASP A 20 9.34 4.86 -3.11
N VAL A 21 9.24 6.11 -2.67
CA VAL A 21 8.40 7.17 -3.28
C VAL A 21 9.01 7.70 -4.58
N SER A 22 10.14 7.15 -5.03
CA SER A 22 10.79 7.58 -6.26
C SER A 22 10.05 7.16 -7.54
N ALA A 23 9.08 6.22 -7.47
CA ALA A 23 8.47 5.64 -8.67
C ALA A 23 6.97 5.28 -8.56
N ASP A 24 6.18 5.95 -7.71
CA ASP A 24 4.75 5.63 -7.47
C ASP A 24 4.44 4.17 -7.09
N THR A 25 5.46 3.35 -6.83
CA THR A 25 5.28 1.92 -6.66
C THR A 25 5.59 1.50 -5.23
N ILE A 26 4.53 1.38 -4.44
CA ILE A 26 4.57 0.67 -3.17
C ILE A 26 4.68 -0.82 -3.48
N TRP A 27 5.80 -1.46 -3.11
CA TRP A 27 5.99 -2.91 -3.22
C TRP A 27 6.10 -3.54 -1.84
N VAL A 28 5.15 -4.39 -1.48
CA VAL A 28 5.08 -5.01 -0.15
C VAL A 28 4.96 -6.52 -0.23
N SER A 29 5.57 -7.23 0.70
CA SER A 29 5.43 -8.68 0.82
C SER A 29 4.06 -9.05 1.40
N LYS A 30 3.63 -10.30 1.16
CA LYS A 30 2.43 -10.88 1.79
C LYS A 30 2.41 -10.70 3.33
N LYS A 31 3.57 -10.85 3.97
CA LYS A 31 3.72 -10.71 5.43
C LYS A 31 3.43 -9.27 5.87
N GLN A 32 3.88 -8.28 5.11
CA GLN A 32 3.58 -6.88 5.40
C GLN A 32 2.10 -6.58 5.19
N ILE A 33 1.47 -7.12 4.14
CA ILE A 33 0.02 -6.97 3.94
C ILE A 33 -0.77 -7.55 5.12
N ALA A 34 -0.37 -8.72 5.61
CA ALA A 34 -0.97 -9.35 6.77
C ALA A 34 -0.87 -8.47 8.03
N GLN A 35 0.27 -7.80 8.23
CA GLN A 35 0.47 -6.83 9.31
C GLN A 35 -0.40 -5.57 9.15
N ILE A 36 -0.55 -5.05 7.93
CA ILE A 36 -1.38 -3.86 7.65
C ILE A 36 -2.82 -4.07 8.11
N PHE A 37 -3.36 -5.28 7.88
CA PHE A 37 -4.76 -5.58 8.15
C PHE A 37 -4.97 -6.41 9.41
N GLU A 38 -3.92 -6.65 10.20
CA GLU A 38 -3.95 -7.48 11.41
C GLU A 38 -4.63 -8.84 11.19
N VAL A 39 -4.24 -9.51 10.10
CA VAL A 39 -4.72 -10.86 9.76
C VAL A 39 -3.56 -11.82 9.61
N MET A 40 -3.88 -13.10 9.57
CA MET A 40 -2.88 -14.14 9.31
C MET A 40 -2.40 -14.08 7.84
N PRO A 41 -1.10 -14.31 7.55
CA PRO A 41 -0.59 -14.39 6.17
C PRO A 41 -1.29 -15.43 5.28
N GLN A 42 -1.87 -16.46 5.90
CA GLN A 42 -2.69 -17.48 5.24
C GLN A 42 -3.94 -16.85 4.61
N ASN A 43 -4.63 -15.95 5.33
CA ASN A 43 -5.80 -15.24 4.82
C ASN A 43 -5.45 -14.41 3.59
N ILE A 44 -4.31 -13.71 3.60
CA ILE A 44 -3.84 -12.96 2.43
C ILE A 44 -3.60 -13.89 1.25
N THR A 45 -3.09 -15.10 1.47
CA THR A 45 -2.87 -16.09 0.40
C THR A 45 -4.19 -16.51 -0.25
N ILE A 46 -5.23 -16.72 0.55
CA ILE A 46 -6.57 -17.08 0.08
C ILE A 46 -7.15 -15.96 -0.78
N HIS A 47 -7.14 -14.73 -0.27
CA HIS A 47 -7.66 -13.57 -0.99
C HIS A 47 -6.89 -13.29 -2.30
N LEU A 48 -5.55 -13.37 -2.28
CA LEU A 48 -4.73 -13.23 -3.49
C LEU A 48 -5.12 -14.25 -4.58
N LYS A 49 -5.31 -15.51 -4.18
CA LYS A 49 -5.73 -16.56 -5.11
C LYS A 49 -7.08 -16.22 -5.74
N GLN A 50 -8.03 -15.74 -4.94
CA GLN A 50 -9.36 -15.37 -5.43
C GLN A 50 -9.31 -14.16 -6.38
N ILE A 51 -8.58 -13.11 -6.03
CA ILE A 51 -8.35 -11.90 -6.86
C ILE A 51 -7.87 -12.28 -8.27
N PHE A 52 -6.92 -13.21 -8.37
CA PHE A 52 -6.37 -13.63 -9.67
C PHE A 52 -7.30 -14.58 -10.42
N ILE A 53 -8.03 -15.45 -9.73
CA ILE A 53 -9.05 -16.33 -10.35
C ILE A 53 -10.18 -15.50 -10.96
N ASP A 54 -10.66 -14.51 -10.20
CA ASP A 54 -11.75 -13.62 -10.62
C ASP A 54 -11.29 -12.58 -11.65
N LYS A 55 -9.99 -12.54 -11.95
CA LYS A 55 -9.36 -11.58 -12.87
C LYS A 55 -9.60 -10.12 -12.46
N GLU A 56 -9.75 -9.87 -11.16
CA GLU A 56 -9.80 -8.49 -10.62
C GLU A 56 -8.47 -7.79 -10.87
N LEU A 57 -7.36 -8.54 -10.77
CA LEU A 57 -6.01 -8.06 -11.07
C LEU A 57 -5.23 -9.10 -11.90
N GLU A 58 -4.27 -8.62 -12.69
CA GLU A 58 -3.33 -9.49 -13.41
C GLU A 58 -2.06 -9.74 -12.59
N GLU A 59 -1.73 -11.02 -12.35
CA GLU A 59 -0.58 -11.40 -11.51
C GLU A 59 0.75 -10.84 -12.05
N LYS A 60 0.94 -10.80 -13.38
CA LYS A 60 2.18 -10.29 -14.01
C LYS A 60 2.40 -8.78 -13.84
N ALA A 61 1.32 -8.01 -13.75
CA ALA A 61 1.38 -6.55 -13.58
C ALA A 61 1.52 -6.15 -12.10
N THR A 62 1.03 -7.01 -11.21
CA THR A 62 0.86 -6.68 -9.79
C THR A 62 1.82 -7.40 -8.84
N CYS A 63 2.57 -8.39 -9.35
CA CYS A 63 3.57 -9.13 -8.60
C CYS A 63 4.96 -8.97 -9.21
N LYS A 64 5.98 -8.82 -8.35
CA LYS A 64 7.39 -8.90 -8.74
C LYS A 64 8.12 -9.86 -7.82
N ASP A 65 8.94 -10.72 -8.40
CA ASP A 65 9.88 -11.53 -7.64
C ASP A 65 11.01 -10.63 -7.15
N SER A 66 11.18 -10.56 -5.83
CA SER A 66 12.31 -9.88 -5.20
C SER A 66 13.24 -10.94 -4.63
N LEU A 67 14.48 -10.94 -5.11
CA LEU A 67 15.55 -11.68 -4.45
C LEU A 67 15.78 -11.02 -3.10
N GLN A 68 15.46 -11.74 -2.02
CA GLN A 68 15.80 -11.30 -0.68
C GLN A 68 16.76 -12.32 -0.06
N VAL A 69 17.94 -11.84 0.31
CA VAL A 69 18.89 -12.61 1.11
C VAL A 69 18.47 -12.44 2.57
N GLN A 70 18.04 -13.51 3.21
CA GLN A 70 17.87 -13.56 4.66
C GLN A 70 19.05 -14.32 5.27
N LYS A 71 19.62 -13.78 6.34
CA LYS A 71 20.58 -14.52 7.18
C LYS A 71 19.81 -15.29 8.23
N GLU A 72 19.89 -16.61 8.16
CA GLU A 72 19.32 -17.52 9.15
C GLU A 72 20.48 -18.26 9.83
N GLY A 73 20.84 -17.80 11.03
CA GLY A 73 22.07 -18.21 11.71
C GLY A 73 23.32 -17.82 10.90
N ASN A 74 24.17 -18.80 10.60
CA ASN A 74 25.38 -18.63 9.76
C ASN A 74 25.14 -18.86 8.26
N ARG A 75 23.89 -19.08 7.81
CA ARG A 75 23.59 -19.34 6.39
C ARG A 75 22.83 -18.18 5.77
N GLU A 76 23.26 -17.78 4.58
CA GLU A 76 22.49 -16.87 3.71
C GLU A 76 21.53 -17.69 2.86
N VAL A 77 20.24 -17.60 3.17
CA VAL A 77 19.17 -18.23 2.40
C VAL A 77 18.64 -17.20 1.41
N LYS A 78 18.82 -17.47 0.11
CA LYS A 78 18.21 -16.71 -0.97
C LYS A 78 16.80 -17.25 -1.18
N GLY A 79 15.80 -16.50 -0.71
CA GLY A 79 14.39 -16.80 -0.96
C GLY A 79 13.84 -15.87 -2.05
N ASN A 80 13.13 -16.43 -3.03
CA ASN A 80 12.25 -15.64 -3.89
C ASN A 80 11.07 -15.17 -3.04
N ILE A 81 11.05 -13.88 -2.70
CA ILE A 81 9.92 -13.28 -1.99
C ILE A 81 9.12 -12.46 -2.99
N ARG A 82 7.89 -12.90 -3.23
CA ARG A 82 6.92 -12.14 -4.03
C ARG A 82 6.53 -10.85 -3.31
N LYS A 83 6.66 -9.74 -4.03
CA LYS A 83 6.15 -8.43 -3.61
C LYS A 83 4.98 -8.03 -4.48
N TYR A 84 4.04 -7.35 -3.87
CA TYR A 84 2.78 -6.93 -4.46
C TYR A 84 2.67 -5.41 -4.46
N ASN A 85 2.04 -4.87 -5.50
CA ASN A 85 1.88 -3.43 -5.66
C ASN A 85 0.71 -2.85 -4.83
N LEU A 86 0.45 -1.55 -4.98
CA LEU A 86 -0.64 -0.86 -4.30
C LEU A 86 -2.02 -1.43 -4.64
N ASP A 87 -2.27 -1.82 -5.90
CA ASP A 87 -3.57 -2.32 -6.34
C ASP A 87 -3.97 -3.57 -5.57
N VAL A 88 -3.00 -4.47 -5.34
CA VAL A 88 -3.19 -5.65 -4.50
C VAL A 88 -3.52 -5.28 -3.06
N ILE A 89 -2.84 -4.29 -2.47
CA ILE A 89 -3.14 -3.84 -1.11
C ILE A 89 -4.58 -3.32 -1.01
N ILE A 90 -5.02 -2.57 -2.02
CA ILE A 90 -6.38 -2.01 -2.09
C ILE A 90 -7.40 -3.14 -2.21
N ALA A 91 -7.23 -4.05 -3.18
CA ALA A 91 -8.13 -5.19 -3.40
C ALA A 91 -8.25 -6.06 -2.13
N ILE A 92 -7.12 -6.40 -1.51
CA ILE A 92 -7.10 -7.12 -0.23
C ILE A 92 -7.84 -6.35 0.86
N GLY A 93 -7.64 -5.04 0.97
CA GLY A 93 -8.33 -4.21 1.96
C GLY A 93 -9.86 -4.25 1.85
N TYR A 94 -10.40 -4.47 0.65
CA TYR A 94 -11.83 -4.70 0.44
C TYR A 94 -12.27 -6.11 0.84
N GLN A 95 -11.44 -7.13 0.64
CA GLN A 95 -11.80 -8.53 0.87
C GLN A 95 -11.58 -9.03 2.30
N VAL A 96 -10.64 -8.43 3.06
CA VAL A 96 -10.32 -8.89 4.41
C VAL A 96 -11.43 -8.55 5.41
N ASN A 97 -11.76 -9.55 6.23
CA ASN A 97 -12.66 -9.38 7.37
C ASN A 97 -11.85 -9.11 8.65
N SER A 98 -11.39 -7.87 8.80
CA SER A 98 -10.72 -7.40 10.02
C SER A 98 -11.21 -6.00 10.39
N VAL A 99 -10.97 -5.59 11.64
CA VAL A 99 -11.27 -4.23 12.11
C VAL A 99 -10.57 -3.20 11.22
N LEU A 100 -9.31 -3.43 10.85
CA LEU A 100 -8.56 -2.57 9.95
C LEU A 100 -9.12 -2.60 8.52
N GLY A 101 -9.58 -3.74 8.02
CA GLY A 101 -10.30 -3.83 6.74
C GLY A 101 -11.59 -3.01 6.72
N ILE A 102 -12.40 -3.09 7.78
CA ILE A 102 -13.62 -2.29 7.94
C ILE A 102 -13.27 -0.80 7.92
N LYS A 103 -12.29 -0.37 8.72
CA LYS A 103 -11.86 1.04 8.77
C LYS A 103 -11.28 1.51 7.43
N PHE A 104 -10.53 0.66 6.74
CA PHE A 104 -10.03 0.93 5.39
C PHE A 104 -11.19 1.19 4.42
N ARG A 105 -12.21 0.32 4.39
CA ARG A 105 -13.39 0.50 3.53
C ARG A 105 -14.17 1.77 3.84
N ILE A 106 -14.35 2.12 5.12
CA ILE A 106 -14.99 3.38 5.53
C ILE A 106 -14.20 4.57 4.98
N TRP A 107 -12.88 4.56 5.16
CA TRP A 107 -12.01 5.62 4.64
C TRP A 107 -12.05 5.69 3.11
N ALA A 108 -11.91 4.57 2.41
CA ALA A 108 -11.91 4.50 0.96
C ALA A 108 -13.24 5.00 0.37
N THR A 109 -14.37 4.60 0.98
CA THR A 109 -15.71 5.06 0.58
C THR A 109 -15.85 6.58 0.77
N LYS A 110 -15.38 7.12 1.88
CA LYS A 110 -15.40 8.58 2.13
C LYS A 110 -14.54 9.33 1.12
N THR A 111 -13.35 8.81 0.84
CA THR A 111 -12.40 9.37 -0.14
C THR A 111 -13.01 9.38 -1.54
N LEU A 112 -13.55 8.25 -1.99
CA LEU A 112 -14.19 8.12 -3.29
C LEU A 112 -15.43 9.02 -3.39
N LYS A 113 -16.28 9.07 -2.36
CA LYS A 113 -17.43 9.98 -2.31
C LYS A 113 -16.99 11.44 -2.41
N GLN A 114 -15.92 11.83 -1.72
CA GLN A 114 -15.39 13.18 -1.83
C GLN A 114 -14.88 13.46 -3.24
N HIS A 115 -14.15 12.52 -3.85
CA HIS A 115 -13.66 12.65 -5.22
C HIS A 115 -14.80 12.86 -6.20
N ILE A 116 -15.84 12.02 -6.13
CA ILE A 116 -17.00 12.09 -7.02
C ILE A 116 -17.84 13.36 -6.79
N THR A 117 -17.99 13.81 -5.56
CA THR A 117 -18.86 14.98 -5.26
C THR A 117 -18.17 16.33 -5.41
N LYS A 118 -16.84 16.37 -5.38
CA LYS A 118 -16.06 17.62 -5.44
C LYS A 118 -15.10 17.67 -6.63
N ASP A 119 -15.06 16.63 -7.46
CA ASP A 119 -14.06 16.41 -8.53
C ASP A 119 -12.61 16.31 -8.05
N TYR A 120 -12.37 16.27 -6.73
CA TYR A 120 -11.04 16.15 -6.16
C TYR A 120 -11.05 15.52 -4.76
N THR A 121 -9.89 14.98 -4.37
CA THR A 121 -9.63 14.53 -3.00
C THR A 121 -8.42 15.25 -2.43
N ILE A 122 -8.55 15.80 -1.22
CA ILE A 122 -7.43 16.43 -0.50
C ILE A 122 -7.05 15.56 0.69
N ASN A 123 -5.73 15.35 0.85
CA ASN A 123 -5.15 14.83 2.08
C ASN A 123 -4.39 15.98 2.79
N PRO A 124 -5.04 16.70 3.74
CA PRO A 124 -4.45 17.89 4.36
C PRO A 124 -3.15 17.58 5.09
N ASN A 125 -3.07 16.43 5.77
CA ASN A 125 -1.89 16.02 6.52
C ASN A 125 -0.68 15.82 5.58
N ARG A 126 -0.91 15.25 4.40
CA ARG A 126 0.15 15.04 3.40
C ARG A 126 0.60 16.36 2.76
N ILE A 127 -0.32 17.32 2.59
CA ILE A 127 0.01 18.67 2.12
C ILE A 127 0.90 19.38 3.15
N VAL A 128 0.52 19.38 4.42
CA VAL A 128 1.31 20.00 5.49
C VAL A 128 2.71 19.37 5.57
N GLN A 129 2.79 18.04 5.52
CA GLN A 129 4.08 17.32 5.59
C GLN A 129 4.99 17.55 4.39
N ASN A 130 4.43 17.77 3.19
CA ASN A 130 5.20 17.95 1.96
C ASN A 130 5.13 19.38 1.42
N TYR A 131 4.74 20.35 2.25
CA TYR A 131 4.41 21.70 1.81
C TYR A 131 5.54 22.37 1.03
N GLN A 132 6.78 22.25 1.54
CA GLN A 132 7.98 22.78 0.88
C GLN A 132 8.25 22.12 -0.49
N ALA A 133 8.07 20.81 -0.59
CA ALA A 133 8.24 20.08 -1.85
C ALA A 133 7.14 20.43 -2.86
N LEU A 134 5.92 20.69 -2.37
CA LEU A 134 4.81 21.18 -3.20
C LEU A 134 5.16 22.55 -3.79
N GLN A 135 5.58 23.50 -2.95
CA GLN A 135 5.95 24.85 -3.38
C GLN A 135 7.05 24.86 -4.44
N ALA A 136 8.06 24.00 -4.30
CA ALA A 136 9.14 23.90 -5.27
C ALA A 136 8.64 23.44 -6.65
N LYS A 137 7.68 22.51 -6.72
CA LYS A 137 7.10 22.06 -8.00
C LYS A 137 6.28 23.14 -8.69
N PHE A 138 5.44 23.86 -7.96
CA PHE A 138 4.64 24.94 -8.53
C PHE A 138 5.47 26.11 -9.07
N LYS A 139 6.65 26.37 -8.51
CA LYS A 139 7.58 27.39 -9.03
C LYS A 139 8.25 26.98 -10.33
N VAL A 140 8.43 25.68 -10.57
CA VAL A 140 9.06 25.15 -11.79
C VAL A 140 8.07 25.07 -12.96
N GLU A 141 6.78 24.85 -12.68
CA GLU A 141 5.73 24.80 -13.72
C GLU A 141 5.26 26.19 -14.19
N GLN A 142 5.63 27.28 -13.50
CA GLN A 142 5.28 28.66 -13.87
C GLN A 142 6.44 29.46 -14.49
N ALA A 143 7.57 28.82 -14.76
CA ALA A 143 8.76 29.40 -15.39
C ALA A 143 9.00 28.77 -16.77
#